data_AF-A0A8K0JUE6-F1
#
_entry.id   AF-A0A8K0JUE6-F1
#
_cell.length_a   1.000
_cell.length_b   1.000
_cell.length_c   1.000
_cell.angle_alpha   90.00
_cell.angle_beta   90.00
_cell.angle_gamma   90.00
#
_symmetry.space_group_name_H-M   'P 1'
#
loop_
_entity.id
_entity.type
_entity.pdbx_description
1 polymer ?
#
loop_
_entity_poly.entity_id
_entity_poly.type
_entity_poly.pdbx_seq_one_letter_code
_entity_poly.pdbx_strand_id
1 'polypeptide(L)'
;MGGRNIRNHWLDPAKTVLKQVKEMDPILFSFRVKFYPPDPFRLKEEITRYQVYLQLKRDLLHGRLYCTHNEASLLGAYIIQSELGDYDPEEHTEGYISEHKLLLKQTPKIEEKIAEIHQMQLKGQTPSAMETAFLKKAYTLDTYGVDPHPVKDHRGNQLYLGINHCGILTFQGSRKTHHFRWNEVQKINYEGKMFIIHLTFNEVSGIIFTHN
;
A
#
# COMPACT_ATOMS: atom_id res chain seq x y z
N MET A 1 -20.65 -20.34 10.04
CA MET A 1 -21.22 -19.00 9.80
C MET A 1 -20.35 -18.33 8.75
N GLY A 2 -20.92 -18.02 7.58
CA GLY A 2 -20.16 -17.52 6.44
C GLY A 2 -19.56 -16.14 6.74
N GLY A 3 -18.24 -16.03 6.65
CA GLY A 3 -17.55 -14.74 6.74
C GLY A 3 -18.09 -13.83 5.63
N ARG A 4 -18.83 -12.78 6.01
CA ARG A 4 -19.19 -11.72 5.07
C ARG A 4 -17.88 -11.20 4.48
N ASN A 5 -17.78 -11.26 3.15
CA ASN A 5 -16.73 -10.60 2.40
C ASN A 5 -16.98 -9.08 2.58
N ILE A 6 -16.39 -8.46 3.61
CA ILE A 6 -16.52 -7.02 3.84
C ILE A 6 -15.71 -6.33 2.74
N ARG A 7 -16.36 -6.04 1.62
CA ARG A 7 -15.81 -5.16 0.60
C ARG A 7 -15.84 -3.74 1.17
N ASN A 8 -14.67 -3.13 1.35
CA ASN A 8 -14.59 -1.73 1.74
C ASN A 8 -15.03 -0.88 0.54
N HIS A 9 -15.97 0.03 0.77
CA HIS A 9 -16.46 0.96 -0.23
C HIS A 9 -16.10 2.38 0.16
N TRP A 10 -15.65 3.18 -0.80
CA TRP A 10 -15.49 4.62 -0.60
C TRP A 10 -16.86 5.26 -0.46
N LEU A 11 -17.02 6.09 0.56
CA LEU A 11 -18.20 6.94 0.70
C LEU A 11 -18.24 7.95 -0.45
N ASP A 12 -19.36 8.01 -1.15
CA ASP A 12 -19.65 8.99 -2.19
C ASP A 12 -20.06 10.32 -1.52
N PRO A 13 -19.26 11.39 -1.64
CA PRO A 13 -19.57 12.67 -1.00
C PRO A 13 -20.80 13.36 -1.62
N ALA A 14 -21.25 12.96 -2.81
CA ALA A 14 -22.45 13.52 -3.45
C ALA A 14 -23.76 12.88 -2.96
N LYS A 15 -23.69 11.83 -2.12
CA LYS A 15 -24.86 11.09 -1.60
C LYS A 15 -24.92 11.19 -0.08
N THR A 16 -26.12 11.09 0.48
CA THR A 16 -26.28 11.06 1.94
C THR A 16 -25.67 9.78 2.53
N VAL A 17 -25.08 9.89 3.73
CA VAL A 17 -24.44 8.76 4.42
C VAL A 17 -25.44 7.63 4.66
N LEU A 18 -26.64 7.95 5.15
CA LEU A 18 -27.69 6.97 5.47
C LEU A 18 -28.06 6.08 4.28
N LYS A 19 -28.04 6.61 3.05
CA LYS A 19 -28.35 5.82 1.85
C LYS A 19 -27.23 4.83 1.47
N GLN A 20 -26.02 5.02 2.00
CA GLN A 20 -24.84 4.23 1.65
C GLN A 20 -24.52 3.15 2.70
N VAL A 21 -25.02 3.29 3.92
CA VAL A 21 -24.71 2.40 5.06
C VAL A 21 -25.92 1.66 5.64
N LYS A 22 -27.08 1.74 4.97
CA LYS A 22 -28.37 1.25 5.48
C LYS A 22 -28.37 -0.23 5.90
N GLU A 23 -27.53 -1.05 5.26
CA GLU A 23 -27.44 -2.49 5.49
C GLU A 23 -26.21 -2.90 6.34
N MET A 24 -25.45 -1.93 6.85
CA MET A 24 -24.25 -2.18 7.64
C MET A 24 -24.56 -2.16 9.13
N ASP A 25 -24.22 -3.25 9.83
CA ASP A 25 -24.26 -3.34 11.29
C ASP A 25 -23.12 -4.25 11.78
N PRO A 26 -22.14 -3.74 12.55
CA PRO A 26 -21.96 -2.33 12.91
C PRO A 26 -21.53 -1.47 11.71
N ILE A 27 -21.88 -0.18 11.74
CA ILE A 27 -21.37 0.80 10.78
C ILE A 27 -19.95 1.17 11.20
N LEU A 28 -18.95 0.77 10.41
CA LEU A 28 -17.55 1.13 10.63
C LEU A 28 -17.03 2.01 9.50
N PHE A 29 -16.63 3.23 9.83
CA PHE A 29 -15.90 4.10 8.92
C PHE A 29 -14.40 4.01 9.18
N SER A 30 -13.61 4.08 8.12
CA SER A 30 -12.16 4.19 8.19
C SER A 30 -11.72 5.44 7.45
N PHE A 31 -10.96 6.30 8.13
CA PHE A 31 -10.23 7.36 7.46
C PHE A 31 -9.05 6.75 6.67
N ARG A 32 -8.97 7.07 5.36
CA ARG A 32 -8.01 6.47 4.42
C ARG A 32 -7.60 7.48 3.35
N VAL A 33 -6.38 7.31 2.83
CA VAL A 33 -5.93 8.05 1.63
C VAL A 33 -6.51 7.39 0.39
N LYS A 34 -7.26 8.16 -0.40
CA LYS A 34 -7.84 7.71 -1.67
C LYS A 34 -6.91 7.96 -2.86
N PHE A 35 -6.24 9.10 -2.86
CA PHE A 35 -5.34 9.54 -3.92
C PHE A 35 -3.99 9.86 -3.31
N TYR A 36 -2.99 9.05 -3.63
CA TYR A 36 -1.64 9.24 -3.13
C TYR A 36 -0.92 10.28 -4.00
N PRO A 37 -0.28 11.30 -3.40
CA PRO A 37 0.45 12.29 -4.17
C PRO A 37 1.65 11.63 -4.88
N PRO A 38 1.96 11.97 -6.14
CA PRO A 38 3.16 11.47 -6.81
C PRO A 38 4.44 11.69 -6.02
N ASP A 39 4.52 12.84 -5.37
CA ASP A 39 5.57 13.20 -4.42
C ASP A 39 4.91 13.69 -3.12
N PRO A 40 5.02 12.93 -2.01
CA PRO A 40 4.44 13.32 -0.73
C PRO A 40 5.07 14.58 -0.14
N PHE A 41 6.28 14.97 -0.56
CA PHE A 41 6.96 16.18 -0.06
C PHE A 41 6.41 17.47 -0.66
N ARG A 42 5.58 17.39 -1.69
CA ARG A 42 4.84 18.54 -2.24
C ARG A 42 3.60 18.92 -1.44
N LEU A 43 3.17 18.07 -0.50
CA LEU A 43 2.12 18.42 0.45
C LEU A 43 2.62 19.54 1.35
N LYS A 44 1.87 20.65 1.44
CA LYS A 44 2.27 21.83 2.23
C LYS A 44 2.29 21.54 3.72
N GLU A 45 1.21 20.95 4.22
CA GLU A 45 1.00 20.72 5.64
C GLU A 45 1.67 19.44 6.12
N GLU A 46 2.41 19.54 7.21
CA GLU A 46 3.07 18.39 7.86
C GLU A 46 2.06 17.34 8.32
N ILE A 47 0.93 17.77 8.89
CA ILE A 47 -0.12 16.85 9.32
C ILE A 47 -0.67 16.02 8.16
N THR A 48 -0.79 16.58 6.96
CA THR A 48 -1.26 15.85 5.78
C THR A 48 -0.22 14.83 5.32
N ARG A 49 1.08 15.18 5.37
CA ARG A 49 2.16 14.21 5.09
C ARG A 49 2.17 13.07 6.10
N TYR A 50 1.97 13.38 7.37
CA TYR A 50 1.88 12.39 8.43
C TYR A 50 0.73 11.39 8.21
N GLN A 51 -0.44 11.86 7.74
CA GLN A 51 -1.54 10.96 7.37
C GLN A 51 -1.17 10.00 6.22
N VAL A 52 -0.37 10.46 5.25
CA VAL A 52 0.16 9.59 4.18
C VAL A 52 1.14 8.56 4.75
N TYR A 53 2.02 8.95 5.68
CA TYR A 53 2.90 8.03 6.39
C TYR A 53 2.10 6.94 7.13
N LEU A 54 1.10 7.32 7.92
CA LEU A 54 0.25 6.37 8.65
C LEU A 54 -0.48 5.40 7.71
N GLN A 55 -0.97 5.91 6.58
CA GLN A 55 -1.59 5.06 5.57
C GLN A 55 -0.58 4.08 4.96
N LEU A 56 0.62 4.51 4.59
CA LEU A 56 1.63 3.61 4.00
C LEU A 56 2.17 2.60 5.02
N LYS A 57 2.31 2.98 6.29
CA LYS A 57 2.61 2.05 7.39
C LYS A 57 1.54 0.97 7.49
N ARG A 58 0.27 1.35 7.39
CA ARG A 58 -0.84 0.38 7.30
C ARG A 58 -0.74 -0.48 6.04
N ASP A 59 -0.44 0.11 4.89
CA ASP A 59 -0.33 -0.62 3.64
C ASP A 59 0.80 -1.65 3.68
N LEU A 60 1.90 -1.33 4.37
CA LEU A 60 3.00 -2.27 4.64
C LEU A 60 2.53 -3.44 5.54
N LEU A 61 1.86 -3.13 6.66
CA LEU A 61 1.32 -4.14 7.58
C LEU A 61 0.31 -5.08 6.91
N HIS A 62 -0.55 -4.55 6.04
CA HIS A 62 -1.57 -5.34 5.34
C HIS A 62 -1.06 -5.94 4.01
N GLY A 63 0.23 -5.79 3.70
CA GLY A 63 0.85 -6.36 2.51
C GLY A 63 0.33 -5.76 1.19
N ARG A 64 -0.09 -4.50 1.20
CA ARG A 64 -0.41 -3.72 -0.01
C ARG A 64 0.83 -3.01 -0.58
N LEU A 65 1.79 -2.67 0.28
CA LEU A 65 3.05 -2.07 -0.11
C LEU A 65 4.13 -3.17 -0.27
N TYR A 66 4.26 -3.70 -1.48
CA TYR A 66 5.27 -4.69 -1.83
C TYR A 66 6.67 -4.10 -1.85
N CYS A 67 7.57 -4.80 -1.18
CA CYS A 67 8.98 -4.49 -1.07
C CYS A 67 9.79 -5.79 -0.89
N THR A 68 11.10 -5.70 -1.09
CA THR A 68 12.02 -6.79 -0.78
C THR A 68 12.17 -6.97 0.73
N HIS A 69 12.72 -8.11 1.17
CA HIS A 69 12.97 -8.36 2.59
C HIS A 69 13.83 -7.27 3.24
N ASN A 70 14.88 -6.81 2.55
CA ASN A 70 15.76 -5.76 3.06
C ASN A 70 15.03 -4.42 3.21
N GLU A 71 14.19 -4.07 2.23
CA GLU A 71 13.38 -2.85 2.29
C GLU A 71 12.32 -2.93 3.37
N ALA A 72 11.69 -4.10 3.56
CA ALA A 72 10.74 -4.33 4.65
C ALA A 72 11.41 -4.17 6.02
N SER A 73 12.61 -4.72 6.21
CA SER A 73 13.38 -4.55 7.44
C SER A 73 13.77 -3.09 7.68
N LEU A 74 14.19 -2.36 6.64
CA LEU A 74 14.52 -0.94 6.76
C LEU A 74 13.30 -0.10 7.16
N LEU A 75 12.16 -0.31 6.47
CA LEU A 75 10.90 0.38 6.78
C LEU A 75 10.39 0.03 8.19
N GLY A 76 10.52 -1.24 8.60
CA GLY A 76 10.22 -1.69 9.96
C GLY A 76 11.08 -1.00 11.01
N ALA A 77 12.39 -0.87 10.76
CA ALA A 77 13.30 -0.17 11.67
C ALA A 77 12.98 1.32 11.81
N TYR A 78 12.59 1.99 10.71
CA TYR A 78 12.10 3.38 10.79
C TYR A 78 10.82 3.51 11.62
N ILE A 79 9.90 2.55 11.53
CA ILE A 79 8.70 2.54 12.37
C ILE A 79 9.09 2.38 13.85
N ILE A 80 9.97 1.43 14.16
CA ILE A 80 10.41 1.15 15.54
C ILE A 80 11.11 2.35 16.15
N GLN A 81 12.11 2.92 15.47
CA GLN A 81 12.80 4.13 15.96
C GLN A 81 11.82 5.30 16.16
N SER A 82 10.81 5.44 15.28
CA SER A 82 9.81 6.50 15.41
C SER A 82 8.86 6.30 16.59
N GLU A 83 8.59 5.06 17.00
CA GLU A 83 7.67 4.74 18.09
C GLU A 83 8.36 4.59 19.45
N LEU A 84 9.56 4.02 19.48
CA LEU A 84 10.29 3.69 20.71
C LEU A 84 11.42 4.68 21.01
N GLY A 85 11.89 5.45 20.02
CA GLY A 85 13.07 6.29 20.15
C GLY A 85 14.35 5.49 19.94
N ASP A 86 15.45 5.90 20.59
CA ASP A 86 16.74 5.24 20.47
C ASP A 86 16.75 3.87 21.16
N TYR A 87 17.48 2.92 20.58
CA TYR A 87 17.74 1.63 21.21
C TYR A 87 18.40 1.79 22.59
N ASP A 88 17.74 1.19 23.59
CA ASP A 88 18.19 1.01 24.97
C ASP A 88 18.27 -0.51 25.29
N PRO A 89 19.44 -1.06 25.66
CA PRO A 89 19.59 -2.48 25.97
C PRO A 89 18.83 -2.96 27.22
N GLU A 90 18.44 -2.07 28.14
CA GLU A 90 17.64 -2.44 29.32
C GLU A 90 16.16 -2.60 28.97
N GLU A 91 15.65 -1.80 28.03
CA GLU A 91 14.25 -1.86 27.58
C GLU A 91 14.05 -2.80 26.39
N HIS A 92 14.98 -2.80 25.43
CA HIS A 92 14.87 -3.51 24.15
C HIS A 92 15.59 -4.86 24.21
N THR A 93 15.05 -5.75 25.03
CA THR A 93 15.52 -7.13 25.22
C THR A 93 15.19 -8.03 24.03
N GLU A 94 15.73 -9.25 24.00
CA GLU A 94 15.53 -10.19 22.89
C GLU A 94 14.04 -10.39 22.54
N GLY A 95 13.69 -10.21 21.27
CA GLY A 95 12.32 -10.40 20.79
C GLY A 95 11.41 -9.17 20.88
N TYR A 96 11.89 -8.00 21.35
CA TYR A 96 11.07 -6.79 21.46
C TYR A 96 10.37 -6.40 20.15
N ILE A 97 10.97 -6.67 18.98
CA ILE A 97 10.35 -6.41 17.67
C ILE A 97 9.08 -7.24 17.46
N SER A 98 9.02 -8.46 18.00
CA SER A 98 7.87 -9.36 17.83
C SER A 98 6.61 -8.86 18.55
N GLU A 99 6.76 -7.92 19.49
CA GLU A 99 5.64 -7.24 20.15
C GLU A 99 4.93 -6.24 19.23
N HIS A 100 5.61 -5.81 18.16
CA HIS A 100 5.09 -4.86 17.18
C HIS A 100 4.63 -5.56 15.91
N LYS A 101 3.38 -5.32 15.49
CA LYS A 101 2.85 -5.79 14.21
C LYS A 101 3.24 -4.82 13.09
N LEU A 102 4.34 -5.12 12.41
CA LEU A 102 4.93 -4.25 11.38
C LEU A 102 4.57 -4.70 9.96
N LEU A 103 4.53 -6.01 9.71
CA LEU A 103 4.44 -6.60 8.36
C LEU A 103 3.39 -7.71 8.29
N LEU A 104 2.81 -7.93 7.09
CA LEU A 104 1.89 -9.06 6.85
C LEU A 104 2.59 -10.41 7.05
N LYS A 105 3.85 -10.51 6.65
CA LYS A 105 4.72 -11.68 6.80
C LYS A 105 5.96 -11.29 7.59
N GLN A 106 5.77 -11.09 8.88
CA GLN A 106 6.86 -10.83 9.81
C GLN A 106 7.50 -12.17 10.19
N THR A 107 8.77 -12.35 9.85
CA THR A 107 9.53 -13.60 10.11
C THR A 107 10.69 -13.30 11.05
N PRO A 108 11.19 -14.28 11.81
CA PRO A 108 12.30 -14.06 12.75
C PRO A 108 13.53 -13.41 12.10
N LYS A 109 13.86 -13.80 10.86
CA LYS A 109 14.96 -13.21 10.09
C LYS A 109 14.73 -11.72 9.77
N ILE A 110 13.49 -11.33 9.51
CA ILE A 110 13.17 -9.92 9.27
C ILE A 110 13.25 -9.14 10.59
N GLU A 111 12.77 -9.71 11.69
CA GLU A 111 12.79 -9.10 13.02
C GLU A 111 14.23 -8.88 13.52
N GLU A 112 15.09 -9.89 13.38
CA GLU A 112 16.53 -9.78 13.68
C GLU A 112 17.16 -8.63 12.90
N LYS A 113 16.84 -8.51 11.60
CA LYS A 113 17.38 -7.43 10.77
C LYS A 113 16.82 -6.06 11.14
N ILE A 114 15.56 -5.98 11.55
CA ILE A 114 14.96 -4.73 12.07
C ILE A 114 15.70 -4.29 13.33
N ALA A 115 15.90 -5.22 14.28
CA ALA A 115 16.60 -4.95 15.53
C ALA A 115 18.04 -4.51 15.29
N GLU A 116 18.76 -5.17 14.38
CA GLU A 116 20.13 -4.81 13.98
C GLU A 116 20.20 -3.38 13.44
N ILE A 117 19.28 -3.00 12.54
CA ILE A 117 19.24 -1.63 11.98
C ILE A 117 18.91 -0.61 13.07
N HIS A 118 17.91 -0.89 13.90
CA HIS A 118 17.50 -0.02 15.01
C HIS A 118 18.67 0.24 15.97
N GLN A 119 19.36 -0.82 16.40
CA GLN A 119 20.49 -0.76 17.32
C GLN A 119 21.72 -0.04 16.73
N MET A 120 22.07 -0.34 15.47
CA MET A 120 23.37 0.06 14.93
C MET A 120 23.35 1.35 14.10
N GLN A 121 22.18 1.75 13.56
CA GLN A 121 22.14 2.76 12.48
C GLN A 121 21.24 3.96 12.77
N LEU A 122 20.30 3.86 13.71
CA LEU A 122 19.24 4.87 13.87
C LEU A 122 19.37 5.75 15.12
N LYS A 123 20.41 5.56 15.93
CA LYS A 123 20.65 6.34 17.15
C LYS A 123 20.68 7.85 16.87
N GLY A 124 19.97 8.63 17.68
CA GLY A 124 19.83 10.07 17.61
C GLY A 124 18.85 10.55 16.53
N GLN A 125 18.18 9.64 15.81
CA GLN A 125 17.19 10.02 14.81
C GLN A 125 15.85 10.32 15.48
N THR A 126 15.26 11.47 15.13
CA THR A 126 13.95 11.87 15.65
C THR A 126 12.81 11.13 14.94
N PRO A 127 11.63 10.99 15.58
CA PRO A 127 10.45 10.41 14.92
C PRO A 127 10.12 11.04 13.58
N SER A 128 10.08 12.38 13.50
CA SER A 128 9.79 13.11 12.24
C SER A 128 10.83 12.82 11.13
N ALA A 129 12.11 12.63 11.50
CA ALA A 129 13.16 12.25 10.54
C ALA A 129 12.93 10.82 10.01
N MET A 130 12.51 9.89 10.87
CA MET A 130 12.20 8.50 10.49
C MET A 130 10.94 8.38 9.66
N GLU A 131 9.89 9.12 10.00
CA GLU A 131 8.67 9.22 9.19
C GLU A 131 8.99 9.77 7.79
N THR A 132 9.84 10.79 7.72
CA THR A 132 10.34 11.36 6.46
C THR A 132 11.16 10.35 5.67
N ALA A 133 12.08 9.63 6.31
CA ALA A 133 12.89 8.59 5.67
C ALA A 133 12.03 7.42 5.16
N PHE A 134 11.03 7.01 5.95
CA PHE A 134 10.04 6.03 5.56
C PHE A 134 9.29 6.48 4.31
N LEU A 135 8.74 7.70 4.30
CA LEU A 135 8.06 8.25 3.14
C LEU A 135 8.97 8.24 1.92
N LYS A 136 10.21 8.74 2.07
CA LYS A 136 11.23 8.78 1.00
C LYS A 136 11.45 7.42 0.36
N LYS A 137 11.50 6.36 1.16
CA LYS A 137 11.67 5.01 0.65
C LYS A 137 10.36 4.48 0.03
N ALA A 138 9.24 4.64 0.73
CA ALA A 138 7.96 4.07 0.35
C ALA A 138 7.44 4.61 -0.99
N TYR A 139 7.60 5.91 -1.28
CA TYR A 139 7.09 6.48 -2.54
C TYR A 139 7.85 5.99 -3.80
N THR A 140 9.03 5.40 -3.62
CA THR A 140 9.82 4.81 -4.72
C THR A 140 9.38 3.39 -5.09
N LEU A 141 8.53 2.75 -4.29
CA LEU A 141 8.08 1.38 -4.52
C LEU A 141 6.98 1.35 -5.60
N ASP A 142 7.01 0.33 -6.46
CA ASP A 142 6.05 0.16 -7.56
C ASP A 142 4.58 0.08 -7.11
N THR A 143 4.36 -0.36 -5.88
CA THR A 143 3.02 -0.51 -5.27
C THR A 143 2.60 0.69 -4.43
N TYR A 144 3.39 1.77 -4.43
CA TYR A 144 3.02 3.01 -3.78
C TYR A 144 1.66 3.51 -4.29
N GLY A 145 0.71 3.64 -3.36
CA GLY A 145 -0.65 4.07 -3.63
C GLY A 145 -1.50 3.09 -4.45
N VAL A 146 -1.10 1.82 -4.54
CA VAL A 146 -1.85 0.79 -5.26
C VAL A 146 -2.87 0.12 -4.32
N ASP A 147 -4.10 -0.02 -4.80
CA ASP A 147 -5.08 -0.96 -4.27
C ASP A 147 -5.18 -2.17 -5.22
N PRO A 148 -4.66 -3.36 -4.85
CA PRO A 148 -4.61 -4.49 -5.76
C PRO A 148 -5.99 -5.15 -5.90
N HIS A 149 -6.47 -5.23 -7.14
CA HIS A 149 -7.70 -5.93 -7.51
C HIS A 149 -7.38 -7.26 -8.20
N PRO A 150 -7.82 -8.42 -7.66
CA PRO A 150 -7.60 -9.70 -8.32
C PRO A 150 -8.38 -9.77 -9.64
N VAL A 151 -7.70 -10.15 -10.72
CA VAL A 151 -8.23 -10.29 -12.07
C VAL A 151 -7.61 -11.49 -12.78
N LYS A 152 -8.21 -11.92 -13.90
CA LYS A 152 -7.60 -12.87 -14.83
C LYS A 152 -7.26 -12.20 -16.15
N ASP A 153 -6.14 -12.58 -16.76
CA ASP A 153 -5.85 -12.23 -18.16
C ASP A 153 -6.70 -13.08 -19.14
N HIS A 154 -6.55 -12.81 -20.43
CA HIS A 154 -7.22 -13.55 -21.51
C HIS A 154 -6.84 -15.05 -21.59
N ARG A 155 -5.77 -15.47 -20.91
CA ARG A 155 -5.30 -16.87 -20.82
C ARG A 155 -5.79 -17.56 -19.54
N GLY A 156 -6.51 -16.84 -18.68
CA GLY A 156 -6.99 -17.34 -17.39
C GLY A 156 -5.96 -17.28 -16.25
N ASN A 157 -4.80 -16.66 -16.46
CA ASN A 157 -3.80 -16.50 -15.40
C ASN A 157 -4.29 -15.48 -14.38
N GLN A 158 -4.17 -15.80 -13.10
CA GLN A 158 -4.49 -14.90 -12.00
C GLN A 158 -3.42 -13.83 -11.85
N LEU A 159 -3.85 -12.57 -11.79
CA LEU A 159 -3.01 -11.39 -11.64
C LEU A 159 -3.69 -10.41 -10.66
N TYR A 160 -2.93 -9.43 -10.17
CA TYR A 160 -3.48 -8.27 -9.50
C TYR A 160 -3.37 -7.06 -10.41
N LEU A 161 -4.46 -6.32 -10.59
CA LEU A 161 -4.50 -5.04 -11.27
C LEU A 161 -4.48 -3.93 -10.22
N GLY A 162 -3.54 -3.01 -10.36
CA GLY A 162 -3.36 -1.85 -9.50
C GLY A 162 -3.51 -0.56 -10.27
N ILE A 163 -3.97 0.50 -9.62
CA ILE A 163 -4.07 1.83 -10.22
C ILE A 163 -3.37 2.81 -9.28
N ASN A 164 -2.49 3.66 -9.82
CA ASN A 164 -1.86 4.73 -9.06
C ASN A 164 -1.65 5.99 -9.93
N HIS A 165 -0.90 6.97 -9.41
CA HIS A 165 -0.65 8.23 -10.11
C HIS A 165 0.14 8.08 -11.42
N CYS A 166 0.85 6.98 -11.64
CA CYS A 166 1.61 6.71 -12.86
C CYS A 166 0.81 5.98 -13.94
N GLY A 167 -0.27 5.29 -13.59
CA GLY A 167 -1.05 4.50 -14.56
C GLY A 167 -1.75 3.29 -13.96
N ILE A 168 -2.04 2.32 -14.83
CA ILE A 168 -2.57 1.01 -14.49
C ILE A 168 -1.42 0.00 -14.53
N LEU A 169 -1.26 -0.78 -13.45
CA LEU A 169 -0.20 -1.75 -13.27
C LEU A 169 -0.79 -3.14 -13.13
N THR A 170 -0.05 -4.16 -13.56
CA THR A 170 -0.39 -5.55 -13.27
C THR A 170 0.75 -6.25 -12.55
N PHE A 171 0.40 -7.16 -11.65
CA PHE A 171 1.34 -7.90 -10.80
C PHE A 171 1.02 -9.38 -10.80
N GLN A 172 2.06 -10.20 -10.81
CA GLN A 172 1.98 -11.63 -10.53
C GLN A 172 2.83 -11.93 -9.29
N GLY A 173 2.19 -12.23 -8.16
CA GLY A 173 2.86 -12.16 -6.87
C GLY A 173 3.35 -10.73 -6.60
N SER A 174 4.61 -10.57 -6.19
CA SER A 174 5.24 -9.25 -5.98
C SER A 174 5.86 -8.63 -7.24
N ARG A 175 5.87 -9.36 -8.38
CA ARG A 175 6.52 -8.90 -9.61
C ARG A 175 5.55 -8.10 -10.46
N LYS A 176 5.91 -6.86 -10.77
CA LYS A 176 5.25 -6.04 -11.79
C LYS A 176 5.42 -6.69 -13.17
N THR A 177 4.31 -6.93 -13.88
CA THR A 177 4.30 -7.54 -15.22
C THR A 177 4.06 -6.52 -16.32
N HIS A 178 3.10 -5.59 -16.15
CA HIS A 178 2.86 -4.48 -17.08
C HIS A 178 2.63 -3.16 -16.34
N HIS A 179 2.87 -2.06 -17.06
CA HIS A 179 2.57 -0.70 -16.64
C HIS A 179 2.06 0.10 -17.83
N PHE A 180 0.76 0.37 -17.87
CA PHE A 180 0.09 1.21 -18.86
C PHE A 180 0.01 2.63 -18.31
N ARG A 181 0.83 3.53 -18.83
CA ARG A 181 0.91 4.90 -18.34
C ARG A 181 -0.32 5.69 -18.73
N TRP A 182 -0.69 6.69 -17.94
CA TRP A 182 -1.90 7.48 -18.23
C TRP A 182 -1.89 8.14 -19.62
N ASN A 183 -0.73 8.55 -20.12
CA ASN A 183 -0.59 9.13 -21.47
C ASN A 183 -0.73 8.09 -22.60
N GLU A 184 -0.65 6.80 -22.28
CA GLU A 184 -0.85 5.69 -23.22
C GLU A 184 -2.29 5.17 -23.18
N VAL A 185 -3.08 5.49 -22.15
CA VAL A 185 -4.45 5.02 -21.98
C VAL A 185 -5.43 6.00 -22.63
N GLN A 186 -6.04 5.58 -23.73
CA GLN A 186 -7.04 6.38 -24.45
C GLN A 186 -8.42 6.28 -23.80
N LYS A 187 -8.83 5.06 -23.40
CA LYS A 187 -10.16 4.79 -22.86
C LYS A 187 -10.13 3.57 -21.94
N ILE A 188 -10.97 3.58 -20.91
CA ILE A 188 -11.24 2.44 -20.04
C ILE A 188 -12.72 2.10 -20.17
N ASN A 189 -13.03 0.83 -20.45
CA ASN A 189 -14.39 0.31 -20.57
C ASN A 189 -14.63 -0.85 -19.60
N TYR A 190 -15.90 -1.09 -19.28
CA TYR A 190 -16.33 -2.24 -18.52
C TYR A 190 -17.53 -2.91 -19.21
N GLU A 191 -17.41 -4.20 -19.52
CA GLU A 191 -18.44 -5.00 -20.19
C GLU A 191 -18.63 -6.34 -19.48
N GLY A 192 -19.79 -6.52 -18.82
CA GLY A 192 -20.06 -7.73 -18.05
C GLY A 192 -19.11 -7.86 -16.85
N LYS A 193 -18.12 -8.76 -16.92
CA LYS A 193 -17.03 -8.89 -15.93
C LYS A 193 -15.67 -8.42 -16.47
N MET A 194 -15.64 -7.90 -17.70
CA MET A 194 -14.42 -7.52 -18.40
C MET A 194 -14.07 -6.07 -18.11
N PHE A 195 -12.84 -5.83 -17.67
CA PHE A 195 -12.19 -4.53 -17.60
C PHE A 195 -11.27 -4.39 -18.81
N ILE A 196 -11.55 -3.41 -19.66
CA ILE A 196 -10.92 -3.25 -20.98
C ILE A 196 -10.15 -1.93 -21.03
N ILE A 197 -8.85 -2.01 -21.33
CA ILE A 197 -7.97 -0.84 -21.48
C ILE A 197 -7.65 -0.66 -22.97
N HIS A 198 -8.01 0.50 -23.54
CA HIS A 198 -7.65 0.90 -24.90
C HIS A 198 -6.42 1.80 -24.88
N LEU A 199 -5.38 1.45 -25.64
CA LEU A 199 -4.12 2.18 -25.69
C LEU A 199 -4.00 3.05 -26.95
N THR A 200 -3.29 4.18 -26.84
CA THR A 200 -3.16 5.19 -27.92
C THR A 200 -2.27 4.70 -29.08
N PHE A 201 -1.33 3.80 -28.84
CA PHE A 201 -0.36 3.31 -29.84
C PHE A 201 -0.42 1.78 -29.95
N ASN A 202 -1.46 1.29 -30.61
CA ASN A 202 -1.46 0.09 -31.45
C ASN A 202 -2.87 -0.05 -32.03
N GLU A 203 -2.97 -0.35 -33.32
CA GLU A 203 -4.22 -0.76 -33.96
C GLU A 203 -4.92 -1.81 -33.06
N VAL A 204 -6.06 -1.40 -32.49
CA VAL A 204 -7.05 -2.23 -31.77
C VAL A 204 -6.45 -3.41 -30.99
N SER A 205 -5.67 -3.15 -29.95
CA SER A 205 -5.34 -4.17 -28.94
C SER A 205 -5.88 -3.71 -27.58
N GLY A 206 -7.19 -3.89 -27.40
CA GLY A 206 -7.80 -3.77 -26.08
C GLY A 206 -7.24 -4.86 -25.17
N ILE A 207 -6.69 -4.47 -24.02
CA ILE A 207 -6.24 -5.44 -23.02
C ILE A 207 -7.43 -5.76 -22.12
N ILE A 208 -7.84 -7.02 -22.11
CA ILE A 208 -9.04 -7.50 -21.43
C ILE A 208 -8.63 -8.26 -20.17
N PHE A 209 -9.12 -7.80 -19.03
CA PHE A 209 -9.03 -8.49 -17.75
C PHE A 209 -10.41 -8.91 -17.28
N THR A 210 -10.56 -10.09 -16.69
CA THR A 210 -11.85 -10.56 -16.15
C THR A 210 -11.83 -10.57 -14.63
N HIS A 211 -12.80 -9.95 -13.98
CA HIS A 211 -12.99 -10.06 -12.53
C HIS A 211 -13.65 -11.39 -12.15
N ASN A 212 -13.31 -11.94 -10.97
CA ASN A 212 -13.97 -13.13 -10.43
C ASN A 212 -15.43 -12.85 -10.04
#